data_AF-A0A0D6L3C7-F1
#
_entry.id   AF-A0A0D6L3C7-F1
#
_cell.length_a   1.000
_cell.length_b   1.000
_cell.length_c   1.000
_cell.angle_alpha   90.00
_cell.angle_beta   90.00
_cell.angle_gamma   90.00
#
_symmetry.space_group_name_H-M   'P 1'
#
loop_
_entity.id
_entity.type
_entity.pdbx_description
1 polymer ?
#
loop_
_entity_poly.entity_id
_entity_poly.type
_entity_poly.pdbx_seq_one_letter_code
_entity_poly.pdbx_strand_id
1 'polypeptide(L)'
;ADIQLIIGFVCLQVIHNGEIYNHESLRKNELKGMKLHTNCDSEVIIFLYEKYRDGSMCNMLDGVFAFALCYEGEFLAARDPLGVKQMYYGIDEFGRYFFR
;
A
#
# COMPACT_ATOMS: atom_id res chain seq x y z
N ALA A 1 14.11 -23.02 29.14
CA ALA A 1 14.00 -23.08 27.67
C ALA A 1 12.72 -22.36 27.33
N ASP A 2 12.82 -21.23 26.64
CA ASP A 2 11.77 -20.66 25.78
C ASP A 2 12.37 -19.39 25.15
N ILE A 3 13.25 -19.61 24.18
CA ILE A 3 13.63 -18.57 23.21
C ILE A 3 12.53 -18.61 22.16
N GLN A 4 11.55 -17.71 22.30
CA GLN A 4 10.55 -17.51 21.26
C GLN A 4 11.18 -16.59 20.21
N LEU A 5 11.82 -17.20 19.21
CA LEU A 5 12.30 -16.49 18.03
C LEU A 5 11.08 -16.14 17.17
N ILE A 6 10.50 -14.95 17.37
CA ILE A 6 9.49 -14.41 16.45
C ILE A 6 10.26 -13.78 15.28
N ILE A 7 10.56 -14.60 14.26
CA ILE A 7 10.93 -14.07 12.95
C ILE A 7 9.63 -13.66 12.27
N GLY A 8 9.46 -12.37 11.97
CA GLY A 8 8.23 -11.91 11.33
C GLY A 8 8.13 -10.42 11.08
N PHE A 9 9.24 -9.74 10.74
CA PHE A 9 9.11 -8.44 10.07
C PHE A 9 9.13 -8.69 8.58
N VAL A 10 7.98 -9.09 8.04
CA VAL A 10 7.78 -8.85 6.61
C VAL A 10 7.60 -7.35 6.47
N CYS A 11 8.57 -6.70 5.86
CA CYS A 11 8.63 -5.24 5.83
C CYS A 11 7.73 -4.73 4.69
N LEU A 12 6.43 -4.62 4.97
CA LEU A 12 5.49 -3.96 4.08
C LEU A 12 5.61 -2.45 4.27
N GLN A 13 6.04 -1.75 3.22
CA GLN A 13 6.24 -0.31 3.24
C GLN A 13 5.39 0.33 2.14
N VAL A 14 4.84 1.50 2.41
CA VAL A 14 4.13 2.31 1.40
C VAL A 14 4.55 3.76 1.49
N ILE A 15 4.74 4.38 0.34
CA ILE A 15 4.82 5.84 0.18
C ILE A 15 3.60 6.26 -0.61
N HIS A 16 2.83 7.21 -0.08
CA HIS A 16 1.55 7.64 -0.64
C HIS A 16 1.48 9.16 -0.71
N ASN A 17 1.03 9.67 -1.85
CA ASN A 17 0.64 11.06 -2.06
C ASN A 17 -0.81 11.09 -2.56
N GLY A 18 -1.71 11.53 -1.72
CA GLY A 18 -3.13 11.45 -2.04
C GLY A 18 -4.03 11.54 -0.83
N GLU A 19 -5.31 11.32 -1.11
CA GLU A 19 -6.35 11.12 -0.11
C GLU A 19 -7.22 9.93 -0.55
N ILE A 20 -7.39 8.95 0.34
CA ILE A 20 -8.32 7.84 0.15
C ILE A 20 -9.63 8.18 0.89
N TYR A 21 -10.62 8.72 0.19
CA TYR A 21 -11.86 9.22 0.77
C TYR A 21 -12.68 8.15 1.47
N ASN A 22 -12.67 6.92 0.96
CA ASN A 22 -13.43 5.81 1.54
C ASN A 22 -12.68 5.03 2.63
N HIS A 23 -11.57 5.54 3.17
CA HIS A 23 -10.73 4.82 4.15
C HIS A 23 -11.50 4.35 5.39
N GLU A 24 -12.43 5.14 5.92
CA GLU A 24 -13.29 4.76 7.05
C GLU A 24 -14.24 3.60 6.71
N SER A 25 -14.78 3.59 5.49
CA SER A 25 -15.63 2.50 5.01
C SER A 25 -14.83 1.21 4.88
N LEU A 26 -13.63 1.30 4.29
CA LEU A 26 -12.70 0.17 4.15
C LEU A 26 -12.31 -0.41 5.51
N ARG A 27 -12.02 0.44 6.50
CA ARG A 27 -11.74 0.05 7.90
C ARG A 27 -12.88 -0.75 8.54
N LYS A 28 -14.12 -0.32 8.32
CA LYS A 28 -15.32 -0.92 8.94
C LYS A 28 -15.77 -2.21 8.25
N ASN A 29 -15.55 -2.31 6.95
CA ASN A 29 -16.05 -3.39 6.11
C ASN A 29 -14.91 -4.34 5.72
N GLU A 30 -14.11 -3.96 4.74
CA GLU A 30 -13.10 -4.83 4.14
C GLU A 30 -12.01 -5.27 5.12
N LEU A 31 -11.62 -4.38 6.03
CA LEU A 31 -10.55 -4.62 7.00
C LEU A 31 -11.10 -4.95 8.40
N LYS A 32 -12.37 -5.33 8.48
CA LYS A 32 -13.01 -5.67 9.75
C LYS A 32 -12.25 -6.80 10.44
N GLY A 33 -11.81 -6.54 11.67
CA GLY A 33 -11.05 -7.49 12.48
C GLY A 33 -9.52 -7.35 12.36
N MET A 34 -9.03 -6.54 11.41
CA MET A 34 -7.62 -6.14 11.38
C MET A 34 -7.37 -5.00 12.36
N LYS A 35 -6.21 -5.02 13.02
CA LYS A 35 -5.81 -3.98 13.98
C LYS A 35 -4.96 -2.93 13.26
N LEU A 36 -5.61 -1.92 12.71
CA LEU A 36 -4.92 -0.75 12.19
C LEU A 36 -4.38 0.08 13.37
N HIS A 37 -3.18 0.61 13.22
CA HIS A 37 -2.42 1.28 14.27
C HIS A 37 -2.57 2.80 14.23
N THR A 38 -2.97 3.36 13.09
CA THR A 38 -3.12 4.80 12.89
C THR A 38 -4.53 5.13 12.39
N ASN A 39 -4.85 6.42 12.31
CA ASN A 39 -6.04 6.93 11.64
C ASN A 39 -5.71 7.52 10.25
N CYS A 40 -4.49 7.31 9.75
CA CYS A 40 -4.10 7.77 8.43
C CYS A 40 -4.84 6.95 7.37
N ASP A 41 -5.38 7.64 6.37
CA ASP A 41 -6.02 7.05 5.21
C ASP A 41 -5.07 6.08 4.48
N SER A 42 -3.79 6.44 4.35
CA SER A 42 -2.73 5.67 3.68
C SER A 42 -2.54 4.26 4.25
N GLU A 43 -2.85 4.05 5.53
CA GLU A 43 -2.68 2.76 6.19
C GLU A 43 -3.63 1.69 5.61
N VAL A 44 -4.80 2.09 5.09
CA VAL A 44 -5.72 1.11 4.48
C VAL A 44 -5.11 0.43 3.27
N ILE A 45 -4.18 1.08 2.55
CA ILE A 45 -3.46 0.54 1.40
C ILE A 45 -2.60 -0.65 1.82
N ILE A 46 -1.89 -0.52 2.95
CA ILE A 46 -1.04 -1.57 3.53
C ILE A 46 -1.89 -2.80 3.84
N PHE A 47 -2.96 -2.62 4.61
CA PHE A 47 -3.78 -3.74 5.08
C PHE A 47 -4.63 -4.36 3.96
N LEU A 48 -5.04 -3.59 2.95
CA LEU A 48 -5.68 -4.13 1.75
C LEU A 48 -4.70 -4.98 0.95
N TYR A 49 -3.47 -4.49 0.71
CA TYR A 49 -2.44 -5.31 0.09
C TYR A 49 -2.12 -6.54 0.94
N GLU A 50 -2.14 -6.40 2.27
CA GLU A 50 -1.94 -7.52 3.18
C GLU A 50 -3.09 -8.54 3.11
N LYS A 51 -4.30 -8.13 2.77
CA LYS A 51 -5.44 -9.05 2.65
C LYS A 51 -5.46 -9.77 1.30
N TYR A 52 -5.16 -9.06 0.21
CA TYR A 52 -5.35 -9.57 -1.16
C TYR A 52 -4.05 -10.01 -1.85
N ARG A 53 -2.89 -9.45 -1.47
CA ARG A 53 -1.57 -9.70 -2.08
C ARG A 53 -1.53 -9.49 -3.61
N ASP A 54 -2.40 -8.64 -4.15
CA ASP A 54 -2.41 -8.30 -5.56
C ASP A 54 -2.89 -6.86 -5.83
N GLY A 55 -2.77 -6.42 -7.08
CA GLY A 55 -3.16 -5.08 -7.52
C GLY A 55 -4.66 -4.87 -7.68
N SER A 56 -5.51 -5.90 -7.53
CA SER A 56 -6.97 -5.75 -7.64
C SER A 56 -7.55 -4.88 -6.53
N MET A 57 -6.84 -4.78 -5.40
CA MET A 57 -7.20 -3.89 -4.28
C MET A 57 -7.30 -2.42 -4.69
N CYS A 58 -6.59 -1.98 -5.73
CA CYS A 58 -6.66 -0.62 -6.25
C CYS A 58 -8.09 -0.25 -6.71
N ASN A 59 -8.91 -1.22 -7.13
CA ASN A 59 -10.31 -0.98 -7.53
C ASN A 59 -11.23 -0.66 -6.34
N MET A 60 -10.78 -0.92 -5.12
CA MET A 60 -11.52 -0.63 -3.89
C MET A 60 -11.23 0.77 -3.36
N LEU A 61 -10.19 1.43 -3.89
CA LEU A 61 -9.77 2.75 -3.43
C LEU A 61 -10.59 3.82 -4.13
N ASP A 62 -11.35 4.59 -3.35
CA ASP A 62 -12.02 5.80 -3.81
C ASP A 62 -11.24 7.00 -3.30
N GLY A 63 -10.66 7.78 -4.21
CA GLY A 63 -9.70 8.80 -3.87
C GLY A 63 -8.92 9.35 -5.05
N VAL A 64 -8.04 10.29 -4.73
CA VAL A 64 -6.99 10.79 -5.63
C VAL A 64 -5.66 10.41 -5.02
N PHE A 65 -4.89 9.56 -5.70
CA PHE A 65 -3.71 8.96 -5.09
C PHE A 65 -2.64 8.61 -6.11
N ALA A 66 -1.41 8.65 -5.64
CA ALA A 66 -0.30 7.95 -6.23
C ALA A 66 0.50 7.30 -5.09
N PHE A 67 0.82 6.03 -5.23
CA PHE A 67 1.63 5.33 -4.23
C PHE A 67 2.58 4.32 -4.86
N ALA A 68 3.62 4.00 -4.11
CA ALA A 68 4.46 2.84 -4.32
C ALA A 68 4.53 2.04 -3.02
N LEU A 69 4.29 0.74 -3.11
CA LEU A 69 4.43 -0.20 -2.00
C LEU A 69 5.50 -1.23 -2.31
N CYS A 70 6.19 -1.70 -1.28
CA CYS A 70 7.22 -2.74 -1.38
C CYS A 70 6.94 -3.84 -0.36
N TYR A 71 7.07 -5.09 -0.80
CA TYR A 71 6.87 -6.30 0.01
C TYR A 71 7.77 -7.41 -0.51
N GLU A 72 8.67 -7.94 0.33
CA GLU A 72 9.54 -9.10 0.02
C GLU A 72 10.33 -9.00 -1.30
N GLY A 73 10.74 -7.79 -1.70
CA GLY A 73 11.49 -7.56 -2.94
C GLY A 73 10.61 -7.35 -4.17
N GLU A 74 9.30 -7.49 -4.04
CA GLU A 74 8.31 -7.07 -5.02
C GLU A 74 7.81 -5.67 -4.72
N PHE A 75 7.37 -4.95 -5.75
CA PHE A 75 6.74 -3.65 -5.58
C PHE A 75 5.47 -3.54 -6.42
N LEU A 76 4.53 -2.75 -5.92
CA LEU A 76 3.35 -2.33 -6.66
C LEU A 76 3.29 -0.80 -6.62
N ALA A 77 3.24 -0.19 -7.80
CA ALA A 77 3.01 1.24 -7.95
C ALA A 77 1.68 1.47 -8.66
N ALA A 78 0.87 2.39 -8.14
CA ALA A 78 -0.46 2.66 -8.68
C ALA A 78 -0.80 4.16 -8.60
N ARG A 79 -1.74 4.56 -9.47
CA ARG A 79 -2.32 5.90 -9.49
C ARG A 79 -3.83 5.80 -9.53
N ASP A 80 -4.49 6.88 -9.13
CA ASP A 80 -5.92 7.05 -9.35
C ASP A 80 -6.28 6.99 -10.85
N PRO A 81 -7.51 6.59 -11.22
CA PRO A 81 -7.87 6.33 -12.62
C PRO A 81 -7.70 7.53 -13.56
N LEU A 82 -7.82 8.75 -13.04
CA LEU A 82 -7.69 9.98 -13.82
C LEU A 82 -6.26 10.53 -13.77
N GLY A 83 -5.39 9.96 -12.94
CA GLY A 83 -4.03 10.44 -12.72
C GLY A 83 -3.99 11.86 -12.16
N VAL A 84 -4.87 12.20 -11.22
CA VAL A 84 -4.89 13.50 -10.56
C VAL A 84 -3.60 13.73 -9.79
N LYS A 85 -3.13 12.72 -9.04
CA LYS A 85 -1.82 12.79 -8.35
C LYS A 85 -0.72 12.35 -9.28
N GLN A 86 0.36 13.13 -9.31
CA GLN A 86 1.51 12.90 -10.18
C GLN A 86 2.35 11.75 -9.64
N MET A 87 2.81 10.88 -10.54
CA MET A 87 3.88 9.92 -10.27
C MET A 87 4.59 9.62 -11.57
N TYR A 88 5.90 9.73 -11.54
CA TYR A 88 6.80 9.44 -12.65
C TYR A 88 7.60 8.19 -12.28
N TYR A 89 7.92 7.37 -13.28
CA TYR A 89 8.83 6.26 -13.10
C TYR A 89 9.93 6.27 -14.16
N GLY A 90 11.09 5.74 -13.79
CA GLY A 90 12.23 5.56 -14.68
C GLY A 90 12.98 4.29 -14.33
N ILE A 91 13.71 3.77 -15.31
CA ILE A 91 14.59 2.61 -15.15
C ILE A 91 15.97 3.04 -15.63
N ASP A 92 17.00 2.75 -14.85
CA ASP A 92 18.38 3.02 -15.27
C ASP A 92 19.02 1.83 -16.02
N GLU A 93 20.27 2.01 -16.44
CA GLU A 93 21.03 0.98 -17.17
C GLU A 93 21.28 -0.30 -16.36
N PHE A 94 21.13 -0.26 -15.04
CA PHE A 94 21.27 -1.40 -14.13
C PHE A 94 19.93 -2.07 -13.80
N GLY A 95 18.83 -1.61 -14.40
CA GLY A 95 17.49 -2.15 -14.16
C GLY A 95 16.86 -1.71 -12.84
N ARG A 96 17.38 -0.65 -12.20
CA ARG A 96 16.80 -0.11 -10.96
C ARG A 96 15.61 0.79 -11.28
N TYR A 97 14.50 0.59 -10.57
CA TYR A 97 13.30 1.40 -10.70
C TYR A 97 13.36 2.62 -9.79
N PHE A 98 13.01 3.79 -10.34
CA PHE A 98 12.87 5.04 -9.61
C PHE A 98 11.43 5.52 -9.70
N PHE A 99 10.86 5.98 -8.58
CA PHE A 99 9.55 6.62 -8.52
C PHE A 99 9.69 8.04 -7.99
N ARG A 100 9.00 9.00 -8.59
CA ARG A 100 8.99 10.41 -8.19
C ARG A 100 7.59 11.00 -8.19
#